data_AF-A0A9E5U255-F1
#
_entry.id   AF-A0A9E5U255-F1
#
_cell.length_a   1.000
_cell.length_b   1.000
_cell.length_c   1.000
_cell.angle_alpha   90.00
_cell.angle_beta   90.00
_cell.angle_gamma   90.00
#
_symmetry.space_group_name_H-M   'P 1'
#
loop_
_entity.id
_entity.type
_entity.pdbx_description
1 polymer ?
#
loop_
_entity_poly.entity_id
_entity_poly.type
_entity_poly.pdbx_seq_one_letter_code
_entity_poly.pdbx_strand_id
1 'polypeptide(L)' 'WGYEDGRGRQALERINWAHGHFKISNDDFLYVLSTFIYEPIRWIDRYGWRPTCRNEKLGYYYFWREVGTRM' A
#
# COMPACT_ATOMS: atom_id res chain seq x y z
N TRP A 1 4.72 16.36 4.92
CA TRP A 1 3.82 15.37 4.29
C TRP A 1 4.41 13.99 4.54
N GLY A 2 3.65 13.08 5.14
CA GLY A 2 4.13 11.75 5.54
C GLY A 2 3.05 11.03 6.34
N TYR A 3 3.39 9.91 6.97
CA TYR A 3 2.43 9.09 7.72
C TYR A 3 2.01 9.71 9.07
N GLU A 4 2.86 10.55 9.65
CA GLU A 4 2.70 11.02 11.04
C GLU A 4 1.97 12.36 11.16
N ASP A 5 1.80 13.10 10.06
CA ASP A 5 1.15 14.42 10.08
C ASP A 5 0.49 14.81 8.74
N GLY A 6 -0.43 15.77 8.83
CA GLY A 6 -1.16 16.34 7.71
C GLY A 6 -2.04 15.33 6.98
N ARG A 7 -2.15 15.46 5.65
CA ARG A 7 -3.05 14.64 4.83
C ARG A 7 -2.73 13.14 4.87
N GLY A 8 -1.48 12.75 5.04
CA GLY A 8 -1.11 11.33 5.08
C GLY A 8 -1.61 10.63 6.34
N ARG A 9 -1.46 11.29 7.50
CA ARG A 9 -2.05 10.82 8.77
C ARG A 9 -3.57 10.75 8.70
N GLN A 10 -4.22 11.80 8.21
CA GLN A 10 -5.69 11.85 8.07
C GLN A 10 -6.22 10.73 7.17
N ALA A 11 -5.48 10.38 6.10
CA ALA A 11 -5.84 9.28 5.22
C ALA A 11 -5.73 7.92 5.93
N LEU A 12 -4.65 7.68 6.69
CA LEU A 12 -4.48 6.45 7.47
C LEU A 12 -5.58 6.31 8.54
N GLU A 13 -5.85 7.38 9.30
CA GLU A 13 -6.92 7.40 10.30
C GLU A 13 -8.29 7.07 9.67
N ARG A 14 -8.57 7.62 8.48
CA ARG A 14 -9.82 7.34 7.75
C ARG A 14 -9.91 5.88 7.30
N ILE A 15 -8.80 5.32 6.80
CA ILE A 15 -8.73 3.92 6.36
C ILE A 15 -8.91 2.97 7.55
N ASN A 16 -8.25 3.24 8.68
CA ASN A 16 -8.36 2.42 9.89
C ASN A 16 -9.77 2.50 10.47
N TRP A 17 -10.37 3.70 10.49
CA TRP A 17 -11.77 3.89 10.88
C TRP A 17 -12.71 3.06 10.00
N ALA A 18 -12.54 3.07 8.68
CA ALA A 18 -13.40 2.31 7.78
C ALA A 18 -13.28 0.80 8.01
N HIS A 19 -12.06 0.26 8.10
CA HIS A 19 -11.85 -1.17 8.32
C HIS A 19 -12.27 -1.63 9.72
N GLY A 20 -12.18 -0.78 10.75
CA GLY A 20 -12.56 -1.09 12.12
C GLY A 20 -14.05 -1.44 12.32
N HIS A 21 -14.90 -1.20 11.32
CA HIS A 21 -16.31 -1.64 11.33
C HIS A 21 -16.48 -3.15 11.10
N PHE A 22 -15.42 -3.85 10.66
CA PHE A 22 -15.47 -5.25 10.27
C PHE A 22 -14.44 -6.07 11.05
N LYS A 23 -14.77 -7.33 11.33
CA LYS A 23 -13.81 -8.30 11.87
C LYS A 23 -13.01 -8.92 10.72
N ILE A 24 -11.95 -8.24 10.31
CA ILE A 24 -11.04 -8.68 9.25
C ILE A 24 -9.81 -9.32 9.89
N SER A 25 -9.42 -10.51 9.45
CA SER A 25 -8.22 -11.16 9.96
C SER A 25 -6.96 -10.48 9.40
N ASN A 26 -5.84 -10.57 10.10
CA ASN A 26 -4.58 -10.06 9.58
C ASN A 26 -4.15 -10.78 8.27
N ASP A 27 -4.51 -12.06 8.12
CA ASP A 27 -4.22 -12.82 6.90
C ASP A 27 -5.00 -12.27 5.70
N ASP A 28 -6.26 -11.85 5.89
CA ASP A 28 -7.04 -11.18 4.84
C ASP A 28 -6.43 -9.83 4.47
N PHE A 29 -5.96 -9.05 5.46
CA PHE A 29 -5.22 -7.81 5.20
C PHE A 29 -3.95 -8.05 4.40
N LEU A 30 -3.15 -9.05 4.79
CA LEU A 30 -1.90 -9.40 4.10
C LEU A 30 -2.15 -9.90 2.67
N TYR A 31 -3.21 -10.69 2.47
CA TYR A 31 -3.63 -11.13 1.15
C TYR A 31 -3.93 -9.92 0.25
N VAL A 32 -4.77 -8.99 0.71
CA VAL A 32 -5.10 -7.79 -0.04
C VAL A 32 -3.85 -6.91 -0.24
N LEU A 33 -3.07 -6.62 0.80
CA LEU A 33 -1.85 -5.82 0.72
C LEU A 33 -0.85 -6.37 -0.30
N SER A 34 -0.74 -7.70 -0.43
CA SER A 34 0.13 -8.32 -1.43
C SER A 34 -0.26 -7.93 -2.85
N THR A 35 -1.57 -7.79 -3.13
CA THR A 35 -2.06 -7.35 -4.45
C THR A 35 -1.64 -5.92 -4.74
N PHE A 36 -1.68 -5.03 -3.74
CA PHE A 36 -1.20 -3.65 -3.87
C PHE A 36 0.30 -3.60 -4.13
N ILE A 37 1.11 -4.49 -3.55
CA ILE A 37 2.56 -4.52 -3.74
C ILE A 37 2.95 -5.03 -5.13
N TYR A 38 2.32 -6.11 -5.60
CA TYR A 38 2.80 -6.83 -6.80
C TYR A 38 2.06 -6.47 -8.09
N GLU A 39 0.73 -6.35 -8.05
CA GLU A 39 -0.07 -6.26 -9.28
C GLU A 39 0.19 -4.96 -10.06
N PRO A 40 0.29 -3.78 -9.42
CA PRO A 40 0.61 -2.55 -10.12
C PRO A 40 2.00 -2.59 -10.78
N ILE A 41 3.01 -3.16 -10.12
CA ILE A 41 4.34 -3.33 -10.71
C ILE A 41 4.29 -4.29 -11.91
N ARG A 42 3.61 -5.44 -11.79
CA ARG A 42 3.45 -6.40 -12.89
C ARG A 42 2.71 -5.78 -14.09
N TRP A 43 1.69 -4.99 -13.81
CA TRP A 43 0.90 -4.31 -14.84
C TRP A 43 1.74 -3.25 -15.56
N ILE A 44 2.45 -2.39 -14.82
CA ILE A 44 3.32 -1.35 -15.39
C ILE A 44 4.44 -2.00 -16.20
N ASP A 45 5.08 -3.05 -15.69
CA ASP A 45 6.17 -3.73 -16.41
C ASP A 45 5.70 -4.38 -17.72
N ARG A 46 4.41 -4.76 -17.82
CA ARG A 46 3.85 -5.39 -19.01
C ARG A 46 3.26 -4.40 -20.01
N TYR A 47 2.58 -3.37 -19.53
CA TYR A 47 1.73 -2.50 -20.35
C TYR A 47 2.14 -1.01 -20.30
N GLY A 48 3.04 -0.63 -19.39
CA GLY A 48 3.55 0.73 -19.29
C GLY A 48 4.53 1.08 -20.41
N TRP A 49 4.84 2.37 -20.53
CA TRP A 49 5.76 2.87 -21.56
C TRP A 49 7.19 2.31 -21.45
N ARG A 50 7.59 1.89 -20.25
CA ARG A 50 8.83 1.15 -19.96
C ARG A 50 8.68 0.29 -18.70
N PRO A 51 9.55 -0.72 -18.51
CA PRO A 51 9.68 -1.43 -17.24
C PRO A 51 10.10 -0.51 -16.08
N THR A 52 9.65 -0.84 -14.88
CA THR A 52 10.06 -0.17 -13.64
C THR A 52 11.49 -0.56 -13.26
N CYS A 53 12.26 0.43 -12.80
CA CYS A 53 13.62 0.21 -12.32
C CYS A 53 13.61 -0.29 -10.86
N ARG A 54 14.76 -0.75 -10.38
CA ARG A 54 14.90 -1.27 -9.01
C ARG A 54 14.46 -0.27 -7.95
N ASN A 55 14.79 1.01 -8.11
CA ASN A 55 14.45 2.04 -7.12
C ASN A 55 12.95 2.35 -7.11
N GLU A 56 12.29 2.29 -8.26
CA GLU A 56 10.83 2.44 -8.35
C GLU A 56 10.12 1.29 -7.64
N LYS A 57 10.56 0.05 -7.89
CA LYS A 57 10.04 -1.16 -7.21
C LYS A 57 10.21 -1.08 -5.70
N LEU A 58 11.40 -0.70 -5.24
CA LEU A 58 11.69 -0.58 -3.80
C LEU A 58 10.93 0.57 -3.14
N GLY A 59 10.86 1.74 -3.78
CA GLY A 59 10.09 2.87 -3.26
C GLY A 59 8.60 2.53 -3.11
N TYR A 60 8.04 1.83 -4.09
CA TYR A 60 6.67 1.34 -4.05
C TYR A 60 6.44 0.31 -2.95
N TYR A 61 7.36 -0.66 -2.81
CA TYR A 61 7.32 -1.65 -1.73
C TYR A 61 7.38 -1.00 -0.35
N TYR A 62 8.33 -0.10 -0.11
CA TYR A 62 8.47 0.56 1.19
C TYR A 62 7.26 1.43 1.51
N PHE A 63 6.68 2.11 0.52
CA PHE A 63 5.44 2.86 0.72
C PHE A 63 4.32 1.97 1.26
N TRP A 64 4.00 0.86 0.57
CA TRP A 64 2.92 -0.03 0.99
C TRP A 64 3.22 -0.79 2.27
N ARG A 65 4.49 -1.15 2.53
CA ARG A 65 4.91 -1.73 3.81
C ARG A 65 4.62 -0.78 4.97
N GLU A 66 4.95 0.50 4.82
CA GLU A 66 4.72 1.50 5.86
C GLU A 66 3.22 1.78 6.07
N VAL A 67 2.41 1.76 5.01
CA VAL A 67 0.94 1.82 5.11
C VAL A 67 0.41 0.62 5.89
N GLY A 68 0.77 -0.61 5.49
CA GLY A 68 0.30 -1.82 6.14
C GLY A 68 0.75 -1.97 7.60
N THR A 69 1.91 -1.42 7.96
CA THR A 69 2.41 -1.43 9.37
C THR A 69 1.60 -0.50 10.29
N ARG A 70 0.86 0.47 9.73
CA ARG A 70 0.08 1.46 10.48
C ARG A 70 -1.44 1.21 10.43
N MET A 71 -1.86 0.11 9.82
CA MET A 71 -3.23 -0.39 9.83
C MET A 71 -3.39 -1.43 10.93
#